data_AF-A0A8S8Z6N1-F1
#
_entry.id   AF-A0A8S8Z6N1-F1
#
_cell.length_a   1.000
_cell.length_b   1.000
_cell.length_c   1.000
_cell.angle_alpha   90.00
_cell.angle_beta   90.00
_cell.angle_gamma   90.00
#
_symmetry.space_group_name_H-M   'P 1'
#
loop_
_entity.id
_entity.type
_entity.pdbx_description
1 polymer ?
#
loop_
_entity_poly.entity_id
_entity_poly.type
_entity_poly.pdbx_seq_one_letter_code
_entity_poly.pdbx_strand_id
1 'polypeptide(L)'
;MSTGKSQVSAYDEGRLSAERESYQSWMDRRADEVFLIAEEAKAKGLDFEDFVEIPRNKDLASRTEKLLEEYLDGMSIEDDLRDLLRDSDRETAAIQIALDVAKRMYARTTDITKAIDSGLRVGLAVLTEAILVAPLDGIGGVRIMNNADGSEFLSIDFAGPIRAAGGQARP
;
A
#
# COMPACT_ATOMS: atom_id res chain seq x y z
N MET A 1 -43.87 28.03 -25.58
CA MET A 1 -42.51 27.60 -26.02
C MET A 1 -41.68 27.30 -24.78
N SER A 2 -40.89 26.23 -24.84
CA SER A 2 -39.96 25.74 -23.82
C SER A 2 -40.55 24.93 -22.65
N THR A 3 -40.67 23.62 -22.87
CA THR A 3 -40.62 22.62 -21.79
C THR A 3 -39.99 21.37 -22.37
N GLY A 4 -38.96 20.84 -21.70
CA GLY A 4 -38.37 19.54 -22.02
C GLY A 4 -36.94 19.58 -22.54
N LYS A 5 -36.00 20.18 -21.80
CA LYS A 5 -34.59 19.79 -21.92
C LYS A 5 -34.31 18.64 -20.95
N SER A 6 -33.82 17.54 -21.53
CA SER A 6 -33.08 16.42 -20.93
C SER A 6 -33.86 15.44 -20.05
N GLN A 7 -34.52 14.47 -20.68
CA GLN A 7 -34.53 13.10 -20.12
C GLN A 7 -33.08 12.60 -20.17
N VAL A 8 -32.39 12.64 -19.03
CA VAL A 8 -31.21 11.81 -18.84
C VAL A 8 -31.74 10.37 -18.81
N SER A 9 -31.31 9.55 -19.76
CA SER A 9 -31.62 8.11 -19.80
C SER A 9 -31.37 7.52 -18.41
N ALA A 10 -32.38 6.91 -17.80
CA ALA A 10 -32.17 6.11 -16.60
C ALA A 10 -31.19 4.98 -16.98
N TYR A 11 -29.96 5.02 -16.46
CA TYR A 11 -29.00 3.96 -16.68
C TYR A 11 -29.54 2.67 -16.04
N ASP A 12 -29.46 1.56 -16.76
CA ASP A 12 -29.75 0.24 -16.21
C ASP A 12 -28.57 -0.18 -15.31
N GLU A 13 -28.56 0.36 -14.09
CA GLU A 13 -27.50 0.14 -13.09
C GLU A 13 -27.33 -1.34 -12.77
N GLY A 14 -28.42 -2.11 -12.75
CA GLY A 14 -28.40 -3.55 -12.49
C GLY A 14 -27.64 -4.31 -13.57
N ARG A 15 -27.96 -4.08 -14.85
CA ARG A 15 -27.23 -4.68 -15.97
C ARG A 15 -25.75 -4.28 -15.96
N LEU A 16 -25.45 -2.99 -15.75
CA LEU A 16 -24.08 -2.48 -15.78
C LEU A 16 -23.22 -3.04 -14.64
N SER A 17 -23.76 -3.18 -13.41
CA SER A 17 -23.03 -3.81 -12.31
C SER A 17 -22.74 -5.28 -12.59
N ALA A 18 -23.74 -6.01 -13.11
CA ALA A 18 -23.59 -7.42 -13.46
C ALA A 18 -22.56 -7.64 -14.59
N GLU A 19 -22.56 -6.79 -15.63
CA GLU A 19 -21.56 -6.83 -16.69
C GLU A 19 -20.15 -6.56 -16.16
N ARG A 20 -19.99 -5.57 -15.27
CA ARG A 20 -18.71 -5.28 -14.61
C ARG A 20 -18.21 -6.45 -13.78
N GLU A 21 -19.07 -7.05 -12.97
CA GLU A 21 -18.73 -8.20 -12.12
C GLU A 21 -18.34 -9.44 -12.95
N SER A 22 -19.07 -9.70 -14.03
CA SER A 22 -18.77 -10.77 -14.98
C SER A 22 -17.42 -10.57 -15.66
N TYR A 23 -17.14 -9.34 -16.10
CA TYR A 23 -15.85 -8.97 -16.70
C TYR A 23 -14.68 -9.13 -15.71
N GLN A 24 -14.84 -8.63 -14.48
CA GLN A 24 -13.83 -8.78 -13.43
C GLN A 24 -13.55 -10.27 -13.15
N SER A 25 -14.62 -11.08 -12.99
CA SER A 25 -14.50 -12.52 -12.77
C SER A 25 -13.83 -13.24 -13.94
N TRP A 26 -14.05 -12.77 -15.17
CA TRP A 26 -13.38 -13.30 -16.36
C TRP A 26 -11.87 -12.98 -16.37
N MET A 27 -11.50 -11.74 -16.04
CA MET A 27 -10.09 -11.34 -15.93
C MET A 27 -9.36 -12.10 -14.82
N ASP A 28 -9.98 -12.25 -13.65
CA ASP A 28 -9.37 -12.94 -12.51
C ASP A 28 -9.11 -14.41 -12.81
N ARG A 29 -10.10 -15.12 -13.40
CA ARG A 29 -9.92 -16.52 -13.80
C ARG A 29 -8.75 -16.70 -14.79
N ARG A 30 -8.66 -15.83 -15.79
CA ARG A 30 -7.58 -15.89 -16.79
C ARG A 30 -6.22 -15.58 -16.19
N ALA A 31 -6.15 -14.65 -15.25
CA ALA A 31 -4.92 -14.38 -14.51
C ALA A 31 -4.50 -15.61 -13.70
N ASP A 32 -5.44 -16.26 -13.00
CA ASP A 32 -5.15 -17.46 -12.20
C ASP A 32 -4.66 -18.62 -13.08
N GLU A 33 -5.27 -18.84 -14.26
CA GLU A 33 -4.81 -19.82 -15.24
C GLU A 33 -3.34 -19.58 -15.66
N VAL A 34 -2.94 -18.33 -15.87
CA VAL A 34 -1.56 -17.97 -16.22
C VAL A 34 -0.60 -18.17 -15.04
N PHE A 35 -1.04 -17.86 -13.81
CA PHE A 35 -0.25 -18.09 -12.61
C PHE A 35 0.07 -19.58 -12.41
N LEU A 36 -0.90 -20.48 -12.63
CA LEU A 36 -0.66 -21.92 -12.55
C LEU A 36 0.47 -22.37 -13.50
N ILE A 37 0.45 -21.88 -14.74
CA ILE A 37 1.50 -22.18 -15.72
C ILE A 37 2.86 -21.62 -15.27
N ALA A 38 2.87 -20.40 -14.70
CA ALA A 38 4.08 -19.76 -14.21
C ALA A 38 4.69 -20.52 -13.02
N GLU A 39 3.87 -20.96 -12.06
CA GLU A 39 4.32 -21.78 -10.91
C GLU A 39 4.90 -23.12 -11.38
N GLU A 40 4.24 -23.82 -12.30
CA GLU A 40 4.76 -25.06 -12.88
C GLU A 40 6.11 -24.85 -13.62
N ALA A 41 6.30 -23.68 -14.22
CA ALA A 41 7.55 -23.33 -14.87
C ALA A 41 8.67 -23.02 -13.86
N LYS A 42 8.38 -22.17 -12.87
CA LYS A 42 9.30 -21.76 -11.80
C LYS A 42 9.78 -22.95 -10.96
N ALA A 43 8.89 -23.88 -10.65
CA ALA A 43 9.21 -25.11 -9.91
C ALA A 43 10.24 -26.03 -10.59
N LYS A 44 10.59 -25.79 -11.87
CA LYS A 44 11.67 -26.52 -12.56
C LYS A 44 13.07 -26.07 -12.12
N GLY A 45 13.20 -24.99 -11.35
CA GLY A 45 14.47 -24.49 -10.83
C GLY A 45 15.43 -23.99 -11.92
N LEU A 46 14.88 -23.46 -13.02
CA LEU A 46 15.66 -22.93 -14.16
C LEU A 46 15.86 -21.41 -14.10
N ASP A 47 15.22 -20.74 -13.14
CA ASP A 47 15.30 -19.30 -12.88
C ASP A 47 15.99 -19.02 -11.53
N PHE A 48 16.18 -17.74 -11.17
CA PHE A 48 16.79 -17.33 -9.90
C PHE A 48 16.03 -17.82 -8.66
N GLU A 49 14.70 -17.82 -8.74
CA GLU A 49 13.79 -18.29 -7.69
C GLU A 49 12.88 -19.39 -8.24
N ASP A 50 12.47 -20.31 -7.36
CA ASP A 50 11.62 -21.46 -7.69
C ASP A 50 10.11 -21.19 -7.52
N PHE A 51 9.75 -19.94 -7.21
CA PHE A 51 8.38 -19.43 -7.08
C PHE A 51 8.14 -18.19 -7.96
N VAL A 52 6.87 -17.79 -8.12
CA VAL A 52 6.53 -16.56 -8.85
C VAL A 52 6.82 -15.32 -8.00
N GLU A 53 7.81 -14.53 -8.42
CA GLU A 53 8.30 -13.35 -7.70
C GLU A 53 7.31 -12.16 -7.66
N ILE A 54 6.35 -12.09 -8.60
CA ILE A 54 5.36 -11.00 -8.66
C ILE A 54 4.06 -11.47 -8.01
N PRO A 55 3.77 -11.10 -6.75
CA PRO A 55 2.59 -11.59 -6.05
C PRO A 55 1.30 -10.94 -6.57
N ARG A 56 0.21 -11.71 -6.60
CA ARG A 56 -1.15 -11.17 -6.82
C ARG A 56 -1.56 -10.30 -5.63
N ASN A 57 -1.98 -9.07 -5.90
CA ASN A 57 -2.59 -8.18 -4.91
C ASN A 57 -4.00 -7.81 -5.40
N LYS A 58 -4.96 -7.74 -4.47
CA LYS A 58 -6.38 -7.50 -4.81
C LYS A 58 -6.74 -6.02 -4.71
N ASP A 59 -6.14 -5.34 -3.75
CA ASP A 59 -6.51 -3.98 -3.36
C ASP A 59 -5.32 -3.24 -2.73
N LEU A 60 -5.51 -1.97 -2.37
CA LEU A 60 -4.48 -1.14 -1.75
C LEU A 60 -3.93 -1.74 -0.46
N ALA A 61 -4.79 -2.36 0.36
CA ALA A 61 -4.39 -2.91 1.63
C ALA A 61 -3.41 -4.08 1.46
N SER A 62 -3.78 -5.05 0.61
CA SER A 62 -2.91 -6.17 0.26
C SER A 62 -1.62 -5.74 -0.44
N ARG A 63 -1.64 -4.66 -1.25
CA ARG A 63 -0.41 -4.07 -1.81
C ARG A 63 0.50 -3.50 -0.74
N THR A 64 -0.07 -2.77 0.22
CA THR A 64 0.70 -2.07 1.26
C THR A 64 1.40 -3.07 2.17
N GLU A 65 0.70 -4.12 2.62
CA GLU A 65 1.28 -5.17 3.47
C GLU A 65 2.41 -5.91 2.75
N LYS A 66 2.17 -6.36 1.52
CA LYS A 66 3.17 -7.07 0.71
C LYS A 66 4.38 -6.22 0.38
N LEU A 67 4.17 -4.94 0.07
CA LEU A 67 5.26 -4.02 -0.22
C LEU A 67 6.20 -3.90 0.99
N LEU A 68 5.66 -3.87 2.21
CA LEU A 68 6.38 -3.57 3.43
C LEU A 68 6.62 -4.78 4.33
N GLU A 69 6.53 -6.00 3.81
CA GLU A 69 6.62 -7.24 4.59
C GLU A 69 7.87 -7.27 5.51
N GLU A 70 9.03 -6.87 4.98
CA GLU A 70 10.30 -6.79 5.73
C GLU A 70 10.27 -5.75 6.88
N TYR A 71 9.46 -4.71 6.76
CA TYR A 71 9.36 -3.60 7.72
C TYR A 71 8.22 -3.79 8.73
N LEU A 72 7.36 -4.79 8.54
CA LEU A 72 6.23 -5.09 9.41
C LEU A 72 6.56 -6.11 10.50
N ASP A 73 7.74 -6.74 10.47
CA ASP A 73 8.16 -7.74 11.46
C ASP A 73 7.12 -8.88 11.58
N GLY A 74 6.43 -9.23 10.49
CA GLY A 74 5.33 -10.21 10.48
C GLY A 74 3.98 -9.72 11.04
N MET A 75 3.78 -8.41 11.23
CA MET A 75 2.44 -7.86 11.50
C MET A 75 1.57 -7.92 10.24
N SER A 76 0.32 -8.33 10.40
CA SER A 76 -0.71 -8.12 9.39
C SER A 76 -1.41 -6.79 9.65
N ILE A 77 -1.58 -6.02 8.58
CA ILE A 77 -2.23 -4.71 8.55
C ILE A 77 -3.33 -4.63 7.47
N GLU A 78 -3.48 -5.67 6.64
CA GLU A 78 -4.40 -5.68 5.50
C GLU A 78 -5.85 -5.43 5.91
N ASP A 79 -6.38 -6.18 6.86
CA ASP A 79 -7.77 -6.04 7.29
C ASP A 79 -8.01 -4.72 8.02
N ASP A 80 -7.10 -4.31 8.90
CA ASP A 80 -7.16 -3.03 9.62
C ASP A 80 -7.20 -1.85 8.63
N LEU A 81 -6.31 -1.85 7.64
CA LEU A 81 -6.27 -0.80 6.62
C LEU A 81 -7.52 -0.84 5.73
N ARG A 82 -8.03 -2.02 5.40
CA ARG A 82 -9.24 -2.18 4.59
C ARG A 82 -10.46 -1.59 5.29
N ASP A 83 -10.59 -1.81 6.60
CA ASP A 83 -11.68 -1.25 7.39
C ASP A 83 -11.52 0.27 7.55
N LEU A 84 -10.31 0.77 7.80
CA LEU A 84 -10.04 2.22 7.84
C LEU A 84 -10.41 2.92 6.54
N LEU A 85 -10.10 2.34 5.38
CA LEU A 85 -10.43 2.90 4.06
C LEU A 85 -11.93 2.87 3.73
N ARG A 86 -12.74 2.09 4.46
CA ARG A 86 -14.20 2.11 4.34
C ARG A 86 -14.82 3.27 5.11
N ASP A 87 -14.25 3.57 6.28
CA ASP A 87 -14.82 4.53 7.23
C ASP A 87 -14.19 5.93 7.14
N SER A 88 -13.05 6.08 6.47
CA SER A 88 -12.32 7.34 6.39
C SER A 88 -11.68 7.59 5.02
N ASP A 89 -11.36 8.85 4.74
CA ASP A 89 -10.55 9.21 3.57
C ASP A 89 -9.13 8.64 3.69
N ARG A 90 -8.43 8.58 2.57
CA ARG A 90 -7.14 7.90 2.48
C ARG A 90 -6.08 8.56 3.35
N GLU A 91 -6.05 9.88 3.41
CA GLU A 91 -5.09 10.65 4.20
C GLU A 91 -5.29 10.37 5.70
N THR A 92 -6.54 10.36 6.16
CA THR A 92 -6.90 9.98 7.52
C THR A 92 -6.54 8.51 7.81
N ALA A 93 -6.90 7.58 6.92
CA ALA A 93 -6.59 6.17 7.06
C ALA A 93 -5.06 5.93 7.15
N ALA A 94 -4.28 6.63 6.32
CA ALA A 94 -2.81 6.55 6.32
C ALA A 94 -2.20 6.96 7.67
N ILE A 95 -2.70 8.04 8.28
CA ILE A 95 -2.22 8.50 9.60
C ILE A 95 -2.59 7.50 10.69
N GLN A 96 -3.83 6.98 10.66
CA GLN A 96 -4.31 6.05 11.68
C GLN A 96 -3.54 4.72 11.65
N ILE A 97 -3.36 4.15 10.46
CA ILE A 97 -2.62 2.89 10.32
C ILE A 97 -1.13 3.09 10.63
N ALA A 98 -0.52 4.21 10.24
CA ALA A 98 0.87 4.51 10.56
C ALA A 98 1.10 4.56 12.08
N LEU A 99 0.19 5.22 12.81
CA LEU A 99 0.25 5.32 14.26
C LEU A 99 0.03 3.97 14.95
N ASP A 100 -0.93 3.19 14.47
CA ASP A 100 -1.20 1.85 14.99
C ASP A 100 0.00 0.92 14.78
N VAL A 101 0.57 0.87 13.57
CA VAL A 101 1.78 0.10 13.27
C VAL A 101 2.95 0.56 14.13
N ALA A 102 3.19 1.86 14.29
CA ALA A 102 4.26 2.36 15.15
C ALA A 102 4.08 1.90 16.61
N LYS A 103 2.86 1.99 17.15
CA LYS A 103 2.57 1.54 18.53
C LYS A 103 2.76 0.04 18.69
N ARG A 104 2.26 -0.77 17.75
CA ARG A 104 2.42 -2.23 17.76
C ARG A 104 3.89 -2.62 17.62
N MET A 105 4.63 -1.96 16.73
CA MET A 105 6.06 -2.20 16.56
C MET A 105 6.83 -1.87 17.84
N TYR A 106 6.58 -0.71 18.46
CA TYR A 106 7.23 -0.34 19.72
C TYR A 106 6.92 -1.34 20.84
N ALA A 107 5.67 -1.80 20.95
CA ALA A 107 5.29 -2.82 21.94
C ALA A 107 6.03 -4.16 21.75
N ARG A 108 6.44 -4.47 20.52
CA ARG A 108 7.16 -5.72 20.19
C ARG A 108 8.67 -5.60 20.35
N THR A 109 9.26 -4.48 19.92
CA THR A 109 10.72 -4.35 19.81
C THR A 109 11.32 -3.50 20.94
N THR A 110 10.51 -2.68 21.61
CA THR A 110 10.95 -1.62 22.55
C THR A 110 11.88 -0.58 21.90
N ASP A 111 12.01 -0.60 20.57
CA ASP A 111 12.84 0.32 19.80
C ASP A 111 11.95 1.40 19.17
N ILE A 112 12.06 2.62 19.71
CA ILE A 112 11.29 3.78 19.24
C ILE A 112 11.66 4.19 17.82
N THR A 113 12.92 3.99 17.40
CA THR A 113 13.37 4.37 16.06
C THR A 113 12.82 3.39 15.03
N LYS A 114 12.90 2.08 15.30
CA LYS A 114 12.27 1.06 14.44
C LYS A 114 10.76 1.26 14.35
N ALA A 115 10.10 1.60 15.47
CA ALA A 115 8.68 1.88 15.49
C ALA A 115 8.28 3.07 14.60
N ILE A 116 9.01 4.18 14.69
CA ILE A 116 8.76 5.36 13.87
C ILE A 116 9.03 5.06 12.38
N ASP A 117 10.12 4.35 12.07
CA ASP A 117 10.45 3.98 10.69
C ASP A 117 9.35 3.11 10.05
N SER A 118 8.90 2.06 10.73
CA SER A 118 7.80 1.21 10.23
C SER A 118 6.51 2.00 10.02
N GLY A 119 6.11 2.84 10.99
CA GLY A 119 4.92 3.67 10.86
C GLY A 119 5.01 4.67 9.71
N LEU A 120 6.16 5.34 9.55
CA LEU A 120 6.40 6.29 8.48
C LEU A 120 6.30 5.63 7.10
N ARG A 121 6.93 4.46 6.92
CA ARG A 121 6.89 3.69 5.68
C ARG A 121 5.47 3.25 5.33
N VAL A 122 4.71 2.76 6.31
CA VAL A 122 3.30 2.36 6.08
C VAL A 122 2.45 3.56 5.68
N GLY A 123 2.52 4.67 6.41
CA GLY A 123 1.77 5.88 6.06
C GLY A 123 2.10 6.38 4.65
N LEU A 124 3.39 6.43 4.30
CA LEU A 124 3.84 6.82 2.97
C LEU A 124 3.37 5.86 1.88
N ALA A 125 3.38 4.54 2.14
CA ALA A 125 2.90 3.54 1.19
C ALA A 125 1.41 3.71 0.90
N VAL A 126 0.57 3.95 1.92
CA VAL A 126 -0.86 4.21 1.71
C VAL A 126 -1.09 5.48 0.88
N LEU A 127 -0.39 6.57 1.19
CA LEU A 127 -0.51 7.84 0.45
C LEU A 127 -0.05 7.72 -1.01
N THR A 128 0.90 6.84 -1.29
CA THR A 128 1.43 6.57 -2.64
C THR A 128 0.77 5.37 -3.33
N GLU A 129 -0.37 4.93 -2.79
CA GLU A 129 -1.18 3.80 -3.29
C GLU A 129 -0.42 2.46 -3.38
N ALA A 130 0.72 2.36 -2.68
CA ALA A 130 1.68 1.28 -2.75
C ALA A 130 2.12 0.98 -4.20
N ILE A 131 2.20 2.02 -5.05
CA ILE A 131 2.67 1.93 -6.45
C ILE A 131 4.15 2.34 -6.53
N LEU A 132 4.62 3.16 -5.59
CA LEU A 132 5.93 3.77 -5.62
C LEU A 132 6.90 3.00 -4.72
N VAL A 133 8.18 2.98 -5.09
CA VAL A 133 9.26 2.39 -4.29
C VAL A 133 9.75 3.29 -3.16
N ALA A 134 9.21 4.52 -3.06
CA ALA A 134 9.59 5.49 -2.03
C ALA A 134 9.49 4.98 -0.58
N PRO A 135 8.48 4.18 -0.18
CA PRO A 135 8.44 3.56 1.14
C PRO A 135 9.56 2.55 1.41
N LEU A 136 10.22 2.02 0.37
CA LEU A 136 11.33 1.07 0.49
C LEU A 136 12.67 1.80 0.41
N ASP A 137 12.93 2.43 -0.73
CA ASP A 137 14.25 2.99 -1.05
C ASP A 137 14.30 4.51 -0.93
N GLY A 138 13.16 5.17 -0.68
CA GLY A 138 13.09 6.62 -0.53
C GLY A 138 13.50 7.09 0.86
N ILE A 139 13.28 6.27 1.89
CA ILE A 139 13.68 6.53 3.28
C ILE A 139 14.98 5.77 3.55
N GLY A 140 16.10 6.50 3.58
CA GLY A 140 17.43 5.95 3.84
C GLY A 140 17.72 5.72 5.33
N GLY A 141 16.98 6.39 6.22
CA GLY A 141 17.08 6.18 7.65
C GLY A 141 16.23 7.14 8.47
N VAL A 142 15.87 6.71 9.67
CA VAL A 142 15.18 7.50 10.68
C VAL A 142 16.05 7.53 11.94
N ARG A 143 16.26 8.72 12.51
CA ARG A 143 17.13 8.92 13.68
C ARG A 143 16.51 9.91 14.65
N ILE A 144 16.64 9.66 15.93
CA ILE A 144 16.35 10.66 16.97
C ILE A 144 17.66 11.35 17.33
N MET A 145 17.68 12.67 17.22
CA MET A 145 18.85 13.52 17.44
C MET A 145 18.55 14.58 18.50
N ASN A 146 19.60 15.19 19.06
CA ASN A 146 19.46 16.25 20.05
C ASN A 146 19.74 17.61 19.43
N ASN A 147 18.88 18.57 19.75
CA ASN A 147 19.09 19.99 19.51
C ASN A 147 20.19 20.54 20.42
N ALA A 148 20.66 21.75 20.12
CA ALA A 148 21.65 22.44 20.93
C ALA A 148 21.17 22.75 22.37
N ASP A 149 19.86 22.80 22.58
CA ASP A 149 19.22 22.99 23.90
C ASP A 149 19.00 21.67 24.66
N GLY A 150 19.39 20.52 24.08
CA GLY A 150 19.21 19.19 24.67
C GLY A 150 17.83 18.56 24.44
N SER A 151 16.92 19.22 23.72
CA SER A 151 15.64 18.62 23.31
C SER A 151 15.81 17.65 22.14
N GLU A 152 14.97 16.63 22.05
CA GLU A 152 15.02 15.62 20.98
C GLU A 152 14.22 16.05 19.75
N PHE A 153 14.70 15.71 18.55
CA PHE A 153 13.99 15.86 17.29
C PHE A 153 14.17 14.65 16.37
N LEU A 154 13.24 14.46 15.43
CA LEU A 154 13.28 13.40 14.44
C LEU A 154 14.01 13.86 13.18
N SER A 155 15.02 13.11 12.75
CA SER A 155 15.74 13.30 11.49
C SER A 155 15.41 12.14 10.54
N ILE A 156 15.03 12.47 9.31
CA ILE A 156 14.71 11.50 8.26
C ILE A 156 15.67 11.75 7.09
N ASP A 157 16.44 10.73 6.73
CA ASP A 157 17.34 10.77 5.59
C ASP A 157 16.59 10.27 4.36
N PHE A 158 16.52 11.07 3.31
CA PHE A 158 15.89 10.68 2.05
C PHE A 158 16.93 10.29 0.99
N ALA A 159 16.73 9.16 0.33
CA ALA A 159 17.58 8.68 -0.75
C ALA A 159 16.98 9.00 -2.13
N GLY A 160 17.82 8.94 -3.18
CA GLY A 160 17.47 9.32 -4.55
C GLY A 160 16.12 8.80 -5.10
N PRO A 161 15.74 7.52 -4.85
CA PRO A 161 14.46 6.97 -5.26
C PRO A 161 13.22 7.72 -4.75
N ILE A 162 13.35 8.56 -3.71
CA ILE A 162 12.27 9.45 -3.26
C ILE A 162 11.80 10.41 -4.36
N ARG A 163 12.68 10.73 -5.33
CA ARG A 163 12.35 11.62 -6.45
C ARG A 163 11.36 10.98 -7.43
N ALA A 164 11.34 9.64 -7.50
CA ALA A 164 10.42 8.89 -8.35
C ALA A 164 8.98 8.90 -7.82
N ALA A 165 8.76 9.26 -6.55
CA ALA A 165 7.42 9.48 -5.99
C ALA A 165 6.74 10.78 -6.45
N GLY A 166 7.42 11.57 -7.29
CA GLY A 166 6.94 12.84 -7.81
C GLY A 166 6.99 13.96 -6.76
N GLY A 167 7.05 15.21 -7.21
CA GLY A 167 7.08 16.39 -6.34
C GLY A 167 5.84 16.57 -5.43
N GLN A 168 4.86 15.66 -5.48
CA GLN A 168 3.69 15.63 -4.61
C GLN A 168 3.93 14.86 -3.30
N ALA A 169 4.87 13.91 -3.27
CA ALA A 169 5.26 13.20 -2.05
C ALA A 169 6.27 13.99 -1.18
N ARG A 170 6.62 15.22 -1.58
CA ARG A 170 7.41 16.18 -0.81
C ARG A 170 6.57 17.42 -0.49
N PRO A 171 5.88 17.46 0.65
CA PRO A 171 5.56 18.71 1.34
C PRO A 171 6.76 19.21 2.16
#